data_AF-A0A1G1LZR5-F1
#
_entry.id   AF-A0A1G1LZR5-F1
#
_cell.length_a   1.000
_cell.length_b   1.000
_cell.length_c   1.000
_cell.angle_alpha   90.00
_cell.angle_beta   90.00
_cell.angle_gamma   90.00
#
_symmetry.space_group_name_H-M   'P 1'
#
loop_
_entity.id
_entity.type
_entity.pdbx_description
1 polymer ?
#
loop_
_entity_poly.entity_id
_entity_poly.type
_entity_poly.pdbx_seq_one_letter_code
_entity_poly.pdbx_strand_id
1 'polypeptide(L)'
;MIYALVIFLSFIACVMGFISEVTAGNITHLKNGRKPEAGATVFPTIPIMQLLTVLVTWGLNRIHPPLGFYTVSALFVVFALFWVVSYRKLKREFDELNR
;
A
#
# COMPACT_ATOMS: atom_id res chain seq x y z
N MET A 1 -5.17 -21.59 5.84
CA MET A 1 -4.30 -20.67 6.62
C MET A 1 -3.46 -19.76 5.72
N ILE A 2 -2.55 -20.28 4.87
CA ILE A 2 -1.67 -19.47 3.99
C ILE A 2 -2.40 -18.33 3.24
N TYR A 3 -3.55 -18.60 2.59
CA TYR A 3 -4.30 -17.57 1.86
C TYR A 3 -4.88 -16.46 2.76
N ALA A 4 -5.20 -16.75 4.03
CA ALA A 4 -5.67 -15.74 4.97
C ALA A 4 -4.55 -14.75 5.36
N LEU A 5 -3.32 -15.25 5.51
CA LEU A 5 -2.14 -14.40 5.71
C LEU A 5 -1.88 -13.51 4.48
N VAL A 6 -2.00 -14.06 3.27
CA VAL A 6 -1.85 -13.31 2.02
C VAL A 6 -2.90 -12.18 1.90
N ILE A 7 -4.16 -12.46 2.24
CA ILE A 7 -5.23 -11.45 2.29
C ILE A 7 -4.88 -10.36 3.31
N PHE A 8 -4.43 -10.73 4.51
CA PHE A 8 -4.03 -9.79 5.56
C PHE A 8 -2.85 -8.90 5.13
N LEU A 9 -1.81 -9.46 4.51
CA LEU A 9 -0.70 -8.68 3.93
C LEU A 9 -1.17 -7.72 2.83
N SER A 10 -2.10 -8.16 1.97
CA SER A 10 -2.70 -7.31 0.94
C SER A 10 -3.49 -6.14 1.55
N PHE A 11 -4.26 -6.36 2.62
CA PHE A 11 -4.92 -5.29 3.38
C PHE A 11 -3.93 -4.26 3.94
N ILE A 12 -2.82 -4.72 4.55
CA ILE A 12 -1.78 -3.80 5.07
C ILE A 12 -1.18 -2.98 3.92
N ALA A 13 -0.88 -3.60 2.78
CA ALA A 13 -0.35 -2.91 1.61
C ALA A 13 -1.32 -1.84 1.06
N CYS A 14 -2.64 -2.12 1.06
CA CYS A 14 -3.66 -1.14 0.70
C CYS A 14 -3.71 0.05 1.68
N VAL A 15 -3.64 -0.21 2.99
CA VAL A 15 -3.63 0.85 4.02
C VAL A 15 -2.38 1.73 3.89
N MET A 16 -1.22 1.14 3.62
CA MET A 16 0.02 1.87 3.34
C MET A 16 -0.11 2.77 2.10
N GLY A 17 -0.67 2.25 1.00
CA GLY A 17 -0.94 3.02 -0.21
C GLY A 17 -1.86 4.22 0.07
N PHE A 18 -2.98 3.98 0.75
CA PHE A 18 -3.96 5.00 1.13
C PHE A 18 -3.35 6.13 1.98
N ILE A 19 -2.57 5.79 3.00
CA ILE A 19 -1.90 6.78 3.88
C ILE A 19 -0.96 7.67 3.05
N SER A 20 -0.19 7.09 2.11
CA SER A 20 0.66 7.87 1.21
C SER A 20 -0.15 8.76 0.25
N GLU A 21 -1.25 8.24 -0.31
CA GLU A 21 -2.09 8.98 -1.25
C GLU A 21 -2.77 10.20 -0.60
N VAL A 22 -3.37 10.02 0.58
CA VAL A 22 -3.94 11.13 1.39
C VAL A 22 -2.86 12.16 1.72
N THR A 23 -1.66 11.73 2.10
CA THR A 23 -0.55 12.64 2.44
C THR A 23 -0.09 13.43 1.21
N ALA A 24 0.09 12.77 0.06
CA ALA A 24 0.48 13.41 -1.20
C ALA A 24 -0.58 14.39 -1.73
N GLY A 25 -1.86 14.02 -1.63
CA GLY A 25 -2.98 14.90 -1.95
C GLY A 25 -3.00 16.15 -1.07
N ASN A 26 -2.78 15.99 0.24
CA ASN A 26 -2.73 17.12 1.18
C ASN A 26 -1.51 18.03 0.94
N ILE A 27 -0.34 17.48 0.58
CA ILE A 27 0.81 18.28 0.11
C ILE A 27 0.42 19.12 -1.12
N THR A 28 -0.31 18.54 -2.07
CA THR A 28 -0.78 19.26 -3.26
C THR A 28 -1.80 20.35 -2.92
N HIS A 29 -2.63 20.16 -1.89
CA HIS A 29 -3.51 21.20 -1.37
C HIS A 29 -2.71 22.37 -0.75
N LEU A 30 -1.76 22.08 0.14
CA LEU A 30 -0.91 23.09 0.79
C LEU A 30 -0.07 23.88 -0.23
N LYS A 31 0.55 23.21 -1.21
CA LYS A 31 1.29 23.87 -2.31
C LYS A 31 0.44 24.83 -3.13
N ASN A 32 -0.87 24.60 -3.20
CA ASN A 32 -1.83 25.46 -3.89
C ASN A 32 -2.48 26.50 -2.95
N GLY A 33 -1.97 26.69 -1.73
CA GLY A 33 -2.52 27.61 -0.73
C GLY A 33 -3.89 27.21 -0.16
N ARG A 34 -4.29 25.95 -0.34
CA ARG A 34 -5.59 25.41 0.12
C ARG A 34 -5.42 24.60 1.40
N LYS A 35 -6.47 24.52 2.20
CA LYS A 35 -6.52 23.65 3.39
C LYS A 35 -6.39 22.17 3.00
N PRO A 36 -5.77 21.33 3.86
CA PRO A 36 -5.66 19.90 3.62
C PRO A 36 -7.03 19.22 3.75
N GLU A 37 -7.61 18.86 2.60
CA GLU A 37 -8.93 18.21 2.48
C GLU A 37 -8.89 17.05 1.47
N ALA A 38 -7.71 16.47 1.22
CA ALA A 38 -7.55 15.37 0.27
C ALA A 38 -8.05 14.04 0.86
N GLY A 39 -9.35 13.79 0.74
CA GLY A 39 -9.94 12.47 0.92
C GLY A 39 -9.66 11.57 -0.29
N ALA A 40 -8.82 10.55 -0.12
CA ALA A 40 -8.58 9.55 -1.18
C ALA A 40 -9.69 8.47 -1.18
N THR A 41 -10.26 8.19 -2.34
CA THR A 41 -11.32 7.18 -2.53
C THR A 41 -10.73 5.78 -2.71
N VAL A 42 -10.48 5.08 -1.60
CA VAL A 42 -9.93 3.71 -1.57
C VAL A 42 -10.89 2.61 -2.08
N PHE A 43 -12.14 2.97 -2.35
CA PHE A 43 -13.29 2.06 -2.37
C PHE A 43 -13.55 1.29 -3.70
N PRO A 44 -12.58 1.22 -4.63
CA PRO A 44 -12.50 0.03 -5.50
C PRO A 44 -11.15 -0.69 -5.39
N THR A 45 -10.09 -0.02 -4.94
CA THR A 45 -8.72 -0.58 -4.88
C THR A 45 -8.64 -1.68 -3.83
N ILE A 46 -9.34 -1.45 -2.70
CA ILE A 46 -9.98 -2.50 -1.91
C ILE A 46 -11.36 -2.72 -2.55
N PRO A 47 -11.76 -3.93 -3.00
CA PRO A 47 -11.14 -5.25 -2.75
C PRO A 47 -10.32 -5.82 -3.93
N ILE A 48 -10.14 -5.08 -5.03
CA ILE A 48 -9.51 -5.60 -6.27
C ILE A 48 -8.09 -6.12 -6.03
N MET A 49 -7.29 -5.39 -5.23
CA MET A 49 -5.90 -5.78 -4.92
C MET A 49 -5.81 -7.09 -4.13
N GLN A 50 -6.76 -7.35 -3.22
CA GLN A 50 -6.85 -8.61 -2.47
C GLN A 50 -7.10 -9.78 -3.42
N LEU A 51 -8.05 -9.62 -4.35
CA LEU A 51 -8.40 -10.64 -5.33
C LEU A 51 -7.22 -10.95 -6.27
N LEU A 52 -6.54 -9.92 -6.78
CA LEU A 52 -5.33 -10.07 -7.60
C LEU A 52 -4.20 -10.78 -6.82
N THR A 53 -3.95 -10.39 -5.57
CA THR A 53 -2.88 -10.99 -4.74
C THR A 53 -3.16 -12.48 -4.48
N VAL A 54 -4.42 -12.86 -4.23
CA VAL A 54 -4.83 -14.26 -4.04
C VAL A 54 -4.69 -15.05 -5.35
N LEU A 55 -5.11 -14.49 -6.50
CA LEU A 55 -4.96 -15.15 -7.81
C LEU A 55 -3.50 -15.40 -8.17
N VAL A 56 -2.61 -14.42 -7.97
CA VAL A 56 -1.16 -14.56 -8.20
C VAL A 56 -0.57 -15.63 -7.27
N THR A 57 -0.93 -15.61 -5.98
CA THR A 57 -0.48 -16.63 -5.02
C THR A 57 -0.92 -18.04 -5.44
N TRP A 58 -2.17 -18.19 -5.85
CA TRP A 58 -2.74 -19.45 -6.30
C TRP A 58 -2.03 -19.95 -7.57
N GLY A 59 -1.78 -19.06 -8.55
CA GLY A 59 -1.05 -19.37 -9.78
C GLY A 59 0.39 -19.84 -9.50
N LEU A 60 1.14 -19.14 -8.65
CA LEU A 60 2.50 -19.55 -8.26
C LEU A 60 2.50 -20.89 -7.50
N ASN A 61 1.51 -21.15 -6.65
CA ASN A 61 1.35 -22.43 -5.97
C ASN A 61 0.98 -23.59 -6.91
N ARG A 62 0.49 -23.34 -8.13
CA ARG A 62 0.32 -24.39 -9.17
C ARG A 62 1.64 -24.87 -9.76
N ILE A 63 2.68 -24.02 -9.74
CA ILE A 63 4.02 -24.36 -10.24
C ILE A 63 4.77 -25.17 -9.18
N HIS A 64 4.82 -24.68 -7.94
CA HIS A 64 5.42 -25.41 -6.82
C HIS A 64 4.80 -24.94 -5.49
N PRO A 65 4.07 -25.78 -4.74
CA PRO A 65 3.70 -25.47 -3.37
C PRO A 65 4.95 -25.41 -2.47
N PRO A 66 5.15 -24.44 -1.55
CA PRO A 66 4.35 -23.24 -1.27
C PRO A 66 5.02 -21.95 -1.81
N LEU A 67 5.62 -21.99 -3.01
CA LEU A 67 6.39 -20.89 -3.61
C LEU A 67 5.64 -19.56 -3.59
N GLY A 68 4.34 -19.55 -3.93
CA GLY A 68 3.54 -18.34 -3.99
C GLY A 68 3.46 -17.60 -2.66
N PHE A 69 3.45 -18.31 -1.53
CA PHE A 69 3.47 -17.70 -0.21
C PHE A 69 4.81 -17.01 0.08
N TYR A 70 5.93 -17.66 -0.23
CA TYR A 70 7.26 -17.08 -0.02
C TYR A 70 7.50 -15.88 -0.92
N THR A 71 7.13 -15.96 -2.20
CA THR A 71 7.25 -14.85 -3.16
C THR A 71 6.43 -13.64 -2.70
N VAL A 72 5.16 -13.80 -2.36
CA VAL A 72 4.30 -12.68 -1.92
C VAL A 72 4.78 -12.10 -0.59
N SER A 73 5.22 -12.93 0.36
CA SER A 73 5.75 -12.46 1.64
C SER A 73 7.06 -11.68 1.48
N ALA A 74 7.98 -12.16 0.63
CA ALA A 74 9.24 -11.47 0.34
C ALA A 74 9.00 -10.12 -0.38
N LEU A 75 8.13 -10.11 -1.39
CA LEU A 75 7.73 -8.87 -2.08
C LEU A 75 7.05 -7.88 -1.13
N PHE A 76 6.20 -8.33 -0.22
CA PHE A 76 5.58 -7.48 0.80
C PHE A 76 6.63 -6.84 1.72
N VAL A 77 7.65 -7.59 2.18
CA VAL A 77 8.73 -7.04 3.03
C VAL A 77 9.53 -5.97 2.27
N VAL A 78 9.90 -6.22 1.01
CA VAL A 78 10.61 -5.24 0.17
C VAL A 78 9.74 -3.99 -0.05
N PHE A 79 8.46 -4.16 -0.36
CA PHE A 79 7.50 -3.06 -0.50
C PHE A 79 7.36 -2.25 0.79
N ALA A 80 7.27 -2.91 1.95
CA ALA A 80 7.17 -2.25 3.25
C ALA A 80 8.41 -1.42 3.59
N LEU A 81 9.61 -1.95 3.36
CA LEU A 81 10.86 -1.22 3.55
C LEU A 81 10.94 0.01 2.64
N PHE A 82 10.60 -0.15 1.35
CA PHE A 82 10.56 0.97 0.40
C PHE A 82 9.52 2.03 0.79
N TRP A 83 8.32 1.59 1.19
CA TRP A 83 7.24 2.47 1.64
C TRP A 83 7.64 3.27 2.88
N VAL A 84 8.29 2.67 3.88
CA VAL A 84 8.76 3.41 5.07
C VAL A 84 9.72 4.54 4.69
N VAL A 85 10.64 4.30 3.75
CA VAL A 85 11.58 5.34 3.28
C VAL A 85 10.85 6.43 2.49
N SER A 86 9.93 6.04 1.60
CA SER A 86 9.14 6.98 0.78
C SER A 86 8.21 7.84 1.64
N TYR A 87 7.42 7.22 2.52
CA TYR A 87 6.49 7.88 3.42
C TYR A 87 7.18 8.81 4.42
N ARG A 88 8.39 8.49 4.89
CA ARG A 88 9.19 9.43 5.72
C ARG A 88 9.56 10.71 4.98
N LYS A 89 9.91 10.63 3.68
CA LYS A 89 10.16 11.83 2.85
C LYS A 89 8.88 12.64 2.65
N LEU A 90 7.80 11.94 2.29
CA LEU A 90 6.48 12.53 2.05
C LEU A 90 5.94 13.25 3.30
N LYS A 91 5.99 12.59 4.47
CA LYS A 91 5.59 13.19 5.74
C LYS A 91 6.44 14.43 6.08
N ARG A 92 7.75 14.38 5.87
CA ARG A 92 8.62 15.53 6.11
C ARG A 92 8.24 16.74 5.26
N GLU A 93 7.95 16.53 3.97
CA GLU A 93 7.47 17.59 3.07
C GLU A 93 6.12 18.17 3.53
N PHE A 94 5.19 17.32 3.99
CA PHE A 94 3.93 17.77 4.59
C PHE A 94 4.16 18.60 5.88
N ASP A 95 5.02 18.12 6.79
CA ASP A 95 5.34 18.80 8.05
C ASP A 95 6.11 20.12 7.83
N GLU A 96 6.83 20.28 6.70
CA GLU A 96 7.51 21.51 6.30
C GLU A 96 6.55 22.54 5.67
N LEU A 97 5.51 22.09 4.94
CA LEU A 97 4.50 22.95 4.30
C LEU A 97 3.34 23.38 5.23
N ASN A 98 3.21 22.74 6.39
CA ASN A 98 2.13 22.97 7.35
C ASN A 98 2.60 23.78 8.60
N ARG A 99 3.74 24.47 8.50
CA ARG A 99 4.28 25.40 9.50
C ARG A 99 4.05 26.85 9.08
#